data_AF-A0AAD4CJ18-F1
#
_entry.id   AF-A0AAD4CJ18-F1
#
_cell.length_a   1.000
_cell.length_b   1.000
_cell.length_c   1.000
_cell.angle_alpha   90.00
_cell.angle_beta   90.00
_cell.angle_gamma   90.00
#
_symmetry.space_group_name_H-M   'P 1'
#
loop_
_entity.id
_entity.type
_entity.pdbx_description
1 polymer ?
#
loop_
_entity_poly.entity_id
_entity_poly.type
_entity_poly.pdbx_seq_one_letter_code
_entity_poly.pdbx_strand_id
1 'polypeptide(L)'
;MPNETYTALLQEPDSPNPLSLGLSHAVPLRDTSTSSTDVLVRVLAVALNHCDYKFPTKIPSPGGGVGCDFCGIVERCGYAPIAVTSSTSARLPMKYGAIGTAIYTSPSCIQQIKTLAGGAPIRRALDCITTPESHAICMSALARTGGRYVALEAVPSYWATRHAVKKRMVLGYEALGARVDFGDSPYTCDADPVLYNILIRWTQEVQQALDLGLIRPHPVREIPGKWDGIIKALDMLQRGEVHGEKLVVRIAEA
;
A
#
# COMPACT_ATOMS: atom_id res chain seq x y z
N MET A 1 -2.63 19.88 28.59
CA MET A 1 -1.40 20.36 27.92
C MET A 1 -1.78 21.36 26.82
N PRO A 2 -2.27 22.57 27.12
CA PRO A 2 -2.65 23.52 26.07
C PRO A 2 -1.40 24.33 25.70
N ASN A 3 -0.73 23.95 24.59
CA ASN A 3 0.30 24.70 23.82
C ASN A 3 1.43 23.81 23.27
N GLU A 4 1.39 22.49 23.44
CA GLU A 4 2.35 21.62 22.77
C GLU A 4 2.06 21.57 21.26
N THR A 5 3.10 21.75 20.45
CA THR A 5 3.04 21.61 19.01
C THR A 5 3.95 20.49 18.55
N TYR A 6 3.67 19.93 17.37
CA TYR A 6 4.53 18.95 16.71
C TYR A 6 4.89 19.41 15.29
N THR A 7 5.95 18.81 14.77
CA THR A 7 6.37 19.02 13.38
C THR A 7 5.63 18.04 12.46
N ALA A 8 5.13 18.53 11.34
CA ALA A 8 4.44 17.71 10.33
C ALA A 8 4.70 18.24 8.92
N LEU A 9 4.62 17.33 7.94
CA LEU A 9 4.47 17.69 6.54
C LEU A 9 2.98 17.83 6.22
N LEU A 10 2.60 18.99 5.71
CA LEU A 10 1.24 19.34 5.37
C LEU A 10 1.14 19.57 3.87
N GLN A 11 0.05 19.11 3.25
CA GLN A 11 -0.24 19.48 1.87
C GLN A 11 -0.49 20.99 1.78
N GLU A 12 0.26 21.66 0.92
CA GLU A 12 0.19 23.11 0.77
C GLU A 12 -1.19 23.52 0.25
N PRO A 13 -1.84 24.52 0.88
CA PRO A 13 -3.08 25.06 0.35
C PRO A 13 -2.81 25.73 -1.01
N ASP A 14 -3.78 25.61 -1.92
CA ASP A 14 -3.82 26.32 -3.21
C ASP A 14 -2.66 26.03 -4.19
N SER A 15 -1.88 24.96 -3.97
CA SER A 15 -0.84 24.56 -4.93
C SER A 15 -1.45 23.89 -6.16
N PRO A 16 -1.05 24.29 -7.40
CA PRO A 16 -1.46 23.59 -8.62
C PRO A 16 -0.81 22.21 -8.75
N ASN A 17 0.26 21.94 -7.99
CA ASN A 17 0.85 20.62 -7.87
C ASN A 17 0.29 19.94 -6.62
N PRO A 18 -0.55 18.90 -6.77
CA PRO A 18 -1.14 18.25 -5.61
C PRO A 18 -0.11 17.43 -4.79
N LEU A 19 1.13 17.24 -5.24
CA LEU A 19 2.21 16.69 -4.41
C LEU A 19 2.99 17.77 -3.62
N SER A 20 2.59 19.05 -3.67
CA SER A 20 3.29 20.11 -2.93
C SER A 20 3.09 19.96 -1.43
N LEU A 21 4.18 19.71 -0.69
CA LEU A 21 4.18 19.53 0.76
C LEU A 21 5.07 20.56 1.43
N GLY A 22 4.55 21.22 2.46
CA GLY A 22 5.26 22.18 3.29
C GLY A 22 5.54 21.62 4.68
N LEU A 23 6.71 21.94 5.25
CA LEU A 23 7.06 21.60 6.62
C LEU A 23 6.50 22.63 7.60
N SER A 24 5.73 22.18 8.58
CA SER A 24 5.24 23.01 9.68
C SER A 24 5.80 22.51 11.00
N HIS A 25 6.28 23.42 11.85
CA HIS A 25 6.79 23.13 13.20
C HIS A 25 5.80 23.44 14.33
N ALA A 26 4.64 23.98 13.97
CA ALA A 26 3.70 24.57 14.92
C ALA A 26 2.30 23.93 14.82
N VAL A 27 2.22 22.64 14.46
CA VAL A 27 0.92 21.95 14.39
C VAL A 27 0.44 21.67 15.82
N PRO A 28 -0.75 22.15 16.24
CA PRO A 28 -1.23 21.93 17.60
C PRO A 28 -1.41 20.45 17.90
N LEU A 29 -0.86 19.98 19.03
CA LEU A 29 -1.09 18.63 19.50
C LEU A 29 -2.53 18.50 20.00
N ARG A 30 -3.24 17.45 19.55
CA ARG A 30 -4.59 17.16 20.05
C ARG A 30 -4.52 16.66 21.48
N ASP A 31 -5.49 17.04 22.30
CA ASP A 31 -5.58 16.58 23.68
C ASP A 31 -6.06 15.12 23.74
N THR A 32 -5.09 14.21 23.84
CA THR A 32 -5.33 12.76 23.92
C THR A 32 -5.95 12.33 25.26
N SER A 33 -5.96 13.19 26.29
CA SER A 33 -6.57 12.84 27.60
C SER A 33 -8.09 12.68 27.53
N THR A 34 -8.71 13.15 26.46
CA THR A 34 -10.17 13.11 26.24
C THR A 34 -10.64 11.89 25.44
N SER A 35 -9.71 11.12 24.86
CA SER A 35 -10.03 9.95 24.04
C SER A 35 -9.48 8.68 24.69
N SER A 36 -10.34 7.70 24.91
CA SER A 36 -9.93 6.38 25.41
C SER A 36 -9.23 5.52 24.35
N THR A 37 -9.17 5.99 23.10
CA THR A 37 -8.62 5.26 21.96
C THR A 37 -7.36 5.89 21.37
N ASP A 38 -7.01 7.10 21.79
CA ASP A 38 -5.88 7.83 21.21
C ASP A 38 -4.58 7.51 21.96
N VAL A 39 -3.50 7.33 21.21
CA VAL A 39 -2.16 7.13 21.75
C VAL A 39 -1.20 8.15 21.14
N LEU A 40 -0.36 8.75 21.98
CA LEU A 40 0.71 9.64 21.52
C LEU A 40 1.95 8.80 21.18
N VAL A 41 2.39 8.87 19.92
CA VAL A 41 3.54 8.10 19.43
C VAL A 41 4.65 9.05 18.98
N ARG A 42 5.85 8.87 19.52
CA ARG A 42 7.06 9.54 19.03
C ARG A 42 7.54 8.87 17.74
N VAL A 43 7.47 9.58 16.62
CA VAL A 43 7.92 9.08 15.33
C VAL A 43 9.45 9.08 15.26
N LEU A 44 10.06 7.89 15.15
CA LEU A 44 11.50 7.73 14.99
C LEU A 44 11.91 7.62 13.51
N ALA A 45 11.07 7.01 12.68
CA ALA A 45 11.31 6.82 11.26
C ALA A 45 9.99 6.76 10.47
N VAL A 46 10.08 7.08 9.19
CA VAL A 46 8.97 7.09 8.24
C VAL A 46 9.32 6.16 7.07
N ALA A 47 8.44 5.20 6.75
CA ALA A 47 8.68 4.21 5.70
C ALA A 47 7.68 4.36 4.55
N LEU A 48 8.14 4.79 3.37
CA LEU A 48 7.27 5.18 2.26
C LEU A 48 6.97 4.04 1.28
N ASN A 49 5.70 3.75 0.98
CA ASN A 49 5.30 2.80 -0.08
C ASN A 49 5.35 3.43 -1.46
N HIS A 50 5.46 2.58 -2.49
CA HIS A 50 5.31 2.98 -3.89
C HIS A 50 4.02 3.73 -4.22
N CYS A 51 2.96 3.60 -3.43
CA CYS A 51 1.71 4.32 -3.66
C CYS A 51 1.57 5.63 -2.88
N ASP A 52 2.47 5.96 -1.95
CA ASP A 52 2.23 7.07 -1.01
C ASP A 52 2.15 8.42 -1.72
N TYR A 53 2.88 8.62 -2.83
CA TYR A 53 2.78 9.84 -3.64
C TYR A 53 1.42 9.98 -4.34
N LYS A 54 0.66 8.90 -4.50
CA LYS A 54 -0.63 8.92 -5.20
C LYS A 54 -1.73 9.51 -4.35
N PHE A 55 -1.67 9.38 -3.04
CA PHE A 55 -2.76 9.83 -2.17
C PHE A 55 -2.98 11.34 -2.22
N PRO A 56 -1.96 12.20 -2.00
CA PRO A 56 -2.14 13.65 -2.10
C PRO A 56 -2.50 14.09 -3.53
N THR A 57 -2.16 13.30 -4.55
CA THR A 57 -2.49 13.59 -5.96
C THR A 57 -3.89 13.14 -6.37
N LYS A 58 -4.44 12.09 -5.77
CA LYS A 58 -5.79 11.55 -6.07
C LYS A 58 -6.87 12.09 -5.14
N ILE A 59 -6.50 12.39 -3.90
CA ILE A 59 -7.41 12.90 -2.86
C ILE A 59 -6.71 14.09 -2.19
N PRO A 60 -6.65 15.26 -2.87
CA PRO A 60 -6.10 16.46 -2.26
C PRO A 60 -6.87 16.81 -0.98
N SER A 61 -6.14 16.90 0.12
CA SER A 61 -6.64 17.26 1.45
C SER A 61 -5.75 18.37 2.02
N PRO A 62 -5.95 19.64 1.60
CA PRO A 62 -5.14 20.77 2.08
C PRO A 62 -5.05 20.82 3.61
N GLY A 63 -3.84 20.96 4.14
CA GLY A 63 -3.59 20.92 5.59
C GLY A 63 -3.65 19.51 6.24
N GLY A 64 -3.96 18.47 5.46
CA GLY A 64 -3.87 17.08 5.89
C GLY A 64 -2.42 16.61 5.99
N GLY A 65 -2.13 15.76 6.98
CA GLY A 65 -0.83 15.10 7.11
C GLY A 65 -0.71 13.91 6.16
N VAL A 66 0.49 13.70 5.60
CA VAL A 66 0.77 12.52 4.77
C VAL A 66 1.19 11.36 5.68
N GLY A 67 0.34 10.33 5.74
CA GLY A 67 0.63 9.09 6.44
C GLY A 67 1.52 8.15 5.62
N CYS A 68 2.18 7.22 6.30
CA CYS A 68 2.98 6.18 5.66
C CYS A 68 2.55 4.81 6.19
N ASP A 69 2.27 3.87 5.30
CA ASP A 69 1.88 2.52 5.70
C ASP A 69 3.09 1.58 5.84
N PHE A 70 2.94 0.64 6.78
CA PHE A 70 3.85 -0.49 6.93
C PHE A 70 3.57 -1.56 5.85
N CYS A 71 4.62 -2.21 5.35
CA CYS A 71 4.52 -3.34 4.42
C CYS A 71 5.29 -4.56 4.94
N GLY A 72 4.77 -5.77 4.73
CA GLY A 72 5.38 -7.04 5.15
C GLY A 72 5.23 -8.15 4.10
N ILE A 73 5.71 -9.36 4.40
CA ILE A 73 5.65 -10.55 3.51
C ILE A 73 4.54 -11.50 3.95
N VAL A 74 3.93 -12.17 2.96
CA VAL A 74 3.12 -13.37 3.18
C VAL A 74 4.02 -14.61 3.10
N GLU A 75 4.63 -15.04 4.21
CA GLU A 75 5.61 -16.16 4.20
C GLU A 75 4.96 -17.54 4.02
N ARG A 76 3.72 -17.71 4.51
CA ARG A 76 2.90 -18.89 4.24
C ARG A 76 1.45 -18.47 4.12
N CYS A 77 1.02 -18.17 2.90
CA CYS A 77 -0.36 -18.40 2.57
C CYS A 77 -0.48 -19.83 2.06
N GLY A 78 -1.60 -20.53 2.30
CA GLY A 78 -1.90 -21.82 1.69
C GLY A 78 -2.13 -21.73 0.16
N TYR A 79 -1.40 -20.84 -0.51
CA TYR A 79 -1.41 -20.57 -1.94
C TYR A 79 0.02 -20.71 -2.48
N ALA A 80 0.12 -20.83 -3.80
CA ALA A 80 1.37 -20.83 -4.53
C ALA A 80 1.45 -19.52 -5.34
N PRO A 81 2.03 -18.44 -4.80
CA PRO A 81 1.99 -17.13 -5.45
C PRO A 81 2.82 -17.13 -6.74
N ILE A 82 2.25 -16.61 -7.82
CA ILE A 82 2.99 -16.25 -9.03
C ILE A 82 3.05 -14.73 -9.08
N ALA A 83 4.26 -14.16 -9.07
CA ALA A 83 4.42 -12.72 -9.16
C ALA A 83 4.57 -12.27 -10.62
N VAL A 84 4.06 -11.09 -10.93
CA VAL A 84 4.24 -10.45 -12.23
C VAL A 84 5.08 -9.19 -12.03
N THR A 85 6.28 -9.14 -12.62
CA THR A 85 7.27 -8.09 -12.32
C THR A 85 8.04 -7.65 -13.56
N SER A 86 8.95 -6.68 -13.41
CA SER A 86 9.99 -6.42 -14.40
C SER A 86 11.02 -7.55 -14.41
N SER A 87 11.83 -7.63 -15.47
CA SER A 87 12.94 -8.58 -15.57
C SER A 87 13.96 -8.37 -14.45
N THR A 88 14.28 -7.11 -14.12
CA THR A 88 15.23 -6.75 -13.06
C THR A 88 14.78 -7.22 -11.68
N SER A 89 13.48 -7.12 -11.38
CA SER A 89 12.92 -7.47 -10.07
C SER A 89 12.53 -8.94 -9.93
N ALA A 90 12.64 -9.76 -10.98
CA ALA A 90 12.12 -11.13 -11.03
C ALA A 90 12.64 -12.04 -9.90
N ARG A 91 13.87 -11.83 -9.43
CA ARG A 91 14.43 -12.65 -8.34
C ARG A 91 13.86 -12.33 -6.96
N LEU A 92 13.36 -11.11 -6.75
CA LEU A 92 12.98 -10.64 -5.42
C LEU A 92 11.72 -11.36 -4.89
N PRO A 93 10.61 -11.47 -5.65
CA PRO A 93 9.43 -12.21 -5.16
C PRO A 93 9.70 -13.66 -4.82
N MET A 94 10.62 -14.33 -5.53
CA MET A 94 10.98 -15.72 -5.25
C MET A 94 11.67 -15.87 -3.88
N LYS A 95 12.48 -14.88 -3.47
CA LYS A 95 13.06 -14.83 -2.11
C LYS A 95 11.99 -14.67 -1.02
N TYR A 96 10.80 -14.20 -1.42
CA TYR A 96 9.64 -13.95 -0.56
C TYR A 96 8.51 -14.97 -0.76
N GLY A 97 8.80 -16.12 -1.39
CA GLY A 97 7.88 -17.25 -1.45
C GLY A 97 7.04 -17.36 -2.72
N ALA A 98 7.24 -16.50 -3.73
CA ALA A 98 6.66 -16.74 -5.05
C ALA A 98 7.25 -18.01 -5.68
N ILE A 99 6.40 -18.89 -6.22
CA ILE A 99 6.82 -20.12 -6.91
C ILE A 99 7.44 -19.84 -8.28
N GLY A 100 7.27 -18.62 -8.79
CA GLY A 100 7.90 -18.12 -9.99
C GLY A 100 7.43 -16.72 -10.33
N THR A 101 8.05 -16.15 -11.37
CA THR A 101 7.75 -14.81 -11.86
C THR A 101 7.48 -14.78 -13.34
N ALA A 102 6.50 -13.99 -13.77
CA ALA A 102 6.26 -13.65 -15.15
C ALA A 102 6.61 -12.18 -15.42
N ILE A 103 7.08 -11.88 -16.63
CA ILE A 103 7.53 -10.53 -16.99
C ILE A 103 6.40 -9.76 -17.69
N TYR A 104 5.90 -8.68 -17.09
CA TYR A 104 4.72 -7.97 -17.62
C TYR A 104 4.93 -7.35 -19.00
N THR A 105 6.17 -6.96 -19.35
CA THR A 105 6.51 -6.43 -20.67
C THR A 105 6.72 -7.52 -21.72
N SER A 106 6.77 -8.80 -21.32
CA SER A 106 6.96 -9.88 -22.27
C SER A 106 5.66 -10.17 -23.02
N PRO A 107 5.69 -10.33 -24.36
CA PRO A 107 4.52 -10.80 -25.11
C PRO A 107 4.07 -12.20 -24.67
N SER A 108 4.95 -12.96 -24.00
CA SER A 108 4.65 -14.28 -23.44
C SER A 108 4.22 -14.26 -21.97
N CYS A 109 3.98 -13.10 -21.37
CA CYS A 109 3.65 -12.96 -19.93
C CYS A 109 2.54 -13.93 -19.49
N ILE A 110 1.40 -13.95 -20.19
CA ILE A 110 0.28 -14.85 -19.85
C ILE A 110 0.66 -16.32 -19.99
N GLN A 111 1.48 -16.67 -20.98
CA GLN A 111 1.95 -18.04 -21.15
C GLN A 111 2.89 -18.45 -20.01
N GLN A 112 3.76 -17.55 -19.55
CA GLN A 112 4.61 -17.78 -18.38
C GLN A 112 3.77 -18.04 -17.13
N ILE A 113 2.75 -17.21 -16.87
CA ILE A 113 1.82 -17.38 -15.74
C ILE A 113 1.13 -18.75 -15.81
N LYS A 114 0.58 -19.12 -16.97
CA LYS A 114 -0.10 -20.42 -17.16
C LYS A 114 0.82 -21.61 -16.97
N THR A 115 2.06 -21.49 -17.42
CA THR A 115 3.09 -22.53 -17.28
C THR A 115 3.44 -22.73 -15.81
N LEU A 116 3.68 -21.62 -15.07
CA LEU A 116 3.95 -21.66 -13.63
C LEU A 116 2.77 -22.21 -12.82
N ALA A 117 1.53 -21.99 -13.27
CA ALA A 117 0.34 -22.57 -12.65
C ALA A 117 0.18 -24.07 -12.90
N GLY A 118 0.98 -24.68 -13.79
CA GLY A 118 0.97 -26.13 -14.03
C GLY A 118 -0.39 -26.67 -14.49
N GLY A 119 -1.20 -25.86 -15.18
CA GLY A 119 -2.56 -26.21 -15.59
C GLY A 119 -3.63 -26.05 -14.52
N ALA A 120 -3.28 -25.68 -13.29
CA ALA A 120 -4.26 -25.36 -12.25
C ALA A 120 -5.03 -24.08 -12.60
N PRO A 121 -6.36 -24.03 -12.37
CA PRO A 121 -7.15 -22.84 -12.63
C PRO A 121 -6.81 -21.72 -11.64
N ILE A 122 -6.34 -20.58 -12.15
CA ILE A 122 -6.09 -19.38 -11.34
C ILE A 122 -7.44 -18.73 -11.02
N ARG A 123 -7.84 -18.75 -9.75
CA ARG A 123 -9.12 -18.17 -9.29
C ARG A 123 -8.97 -16.87 -8.52
N ARG A 124 -7.74 -16.43 -8.24
CA ARG A 124 -7.45 -15.23 -7.46
C ARG A 124 -6.35 -14.44 -8.16
N ALA A 125 -6.58 -13.14 -8.32
CA ALA A 125 -5.59 -12.20 -8.80
C ALA A 125 -5.59 -10.99 -7.85
N LEU A 126 -4.39 -10.57 -7.43
CA LEU A 126 -4.17 -9.35 -6.67
C LEU A 126 -3.39 -8.38 -7.57
N ASP A 127 -4.01 -7.28 -7.95
CA ASP A 127 -3.42 -6.23 -8.74
C ASP A 127 -2.89 -5.11 -7.83
N CYS A 128 -1.56 -5.08 -7.68
CA CYS A 128 -0.87 -4.08 -6.88
C CYS A 128 -0.58 -2.78 -7.65
N ILE A 129 -0.94 -2.70 -8.93
CA ILE A 129 -0.62 -1.56 -9.81
C ILE A 129 -1.89 -0.81 -10.19
N THR A 130 -2.94 -1.54 -10.55
CA THR A 130 -4.27 -1.04 -10.95
C THR A 130 -4.21 -0.04 -12.11
N THR A 131 -3.71 -0.52 -13.23
CA THR A 131 -3.64 0.15 -14.54
C THR A 131 -4.43 -0.67 -15.58
N PRO A 132 -4.81 -0.11 -16.74
CA PRO A 132 -5.44 -0.89 -17.80
C PRO A 132 -4.66 -2.15 -18.16
N GLU A 133 -3.32 -2.05 -18.21
CA GLU A 133 -2.41 -3.12 -18.56
C GLU A 133 -2.35 -4.21 -17.49
N SER A 134 -2.20 -3.84 -16.21
CA SER A 134 -2.16 -4.81 -15.10
C SER A 134 -3.50 -5.51 -14.91
N HIS A 135 -4.61 -4.78 -15.06
CA HIS A 135 -5.96 -5.34 -15.05
C HIS A 135 -6.15 -6.34 -16.19
N ALA A 136 -5.73 -6.00 -17.42
CA ALA A 136 -5.80 -6.90 -18.55
C ALA A 136 -5.01 -8.20 -18.30
N ILE A 137 -3.79 -8.10 -17.76
CA ILE A 137 -2.99 -9.28 -17.38
C ILE A 137 -3.74 -10.16 -16.38
N CYS A 138 -4.28 -9.57 -15.31
CA CYS A 138 -5.03 -10.30 -14.29
C CYS A 138 -6.26 -10.99 -14.87
N MET A 139 -7.04 -10.30 -15.70
CA MET A 139 -8.25 -10.84 -16.31
C MET A 139 -7.96 -11.97 -17.31
N SER A 140 -6.84 -11.88 -18.04
CA SER A 140 -6.36 -12.93 -18.94
C SER A 140 -5.79 -14.15 -18.21
N ALA A 141 -5.20 -13.96 -17.03
CA ALA A 141 -4.69 -15.06 -16.20
C ALA A 141 -5.83 -15.83 -15.49
N LEU A 142 -6.91 -15.14 -15.08
CA LEU A 142 -8.02 -15.75 -14.35
C LEU A 142 -8.76 -16.81 -15.17
N ALA A 143 -8.97 -17.97 -14.57
CA ALA A 143 -9.66 -19.13 -15.14
C ALA A 143 -11.02 -18.76 -15.73
N ARG A 144 -11.37 -19.31 -16.90
CA ARG A 144 -12.61 -18.98 -17.65
C ARG A 144 -13.89 -19.12 -16.80
N THR A 145 -13.91 -20.07 -15.85
CA THR A 145 -15.04 -20.31 -14.94
C THR A 145 -15.28 -19.19 -13.91
N GLY A 146 -14.43 -18.16 -13.88
CA GLY A 146 -14.55 -17.08 -12.90
C GLY A 146 -13.53 -17.15 -11.77
N GLY A 147 -13.60 -16.15 -10.88
CA GLY A 147 -12.66 -15.97 -9.79
C GLY A 147 -12.88 -14.68 -9.04
N ARG A 148 -11.85 -14.25 -8.30
CA ARG A 148 -11.81 -12.98 -7.59
C ARG A 148 -10.62 -12.17 -8.09
N TYR A 149 -10.90 -10.95 -8.51
CA TYR A 149 -9.91 -9.92 -8.82
C TYR A 149 -9.93 -8.90 -7.68
N VAL A 150 -8.78 -8.67 -7.07
CA VAL A 150 -8.59 -7.74 -5.97
C VAL A 150 -7.60 -6.68 -6.41
N ALA A 151 -7.90 -5.40 -6.19
CA ALA A 151 -7.02 -4.29 -6.52
C ALA A 151 -6.68 -3.48 -5.27
N LEU A 152 -5.52 -2.83 -5.26
CA LEU A 152 -5.11 -1.91 -4.20
C LEU A 152 -5.56 -0.46 -4.43
N GLU A 153 -6.26 -0.20 -5.54
CA GLU A 153 -6.77 1.12 -5.91
C GLU A 153 -8.18 1.00 -6.47
N ALA A 154 -8.86 2.14 -6.60
CA ALA A 154 -10.19 2.19 -7.18
C ALA A 154 -10.18 1.70 -8.63
N VAL A 155 -11.03 0.72 -8.92
CA VAL A 155 -11.15 0.12 -10.25
C VAL A 155 -12.36 0.73 -10.94
N PRO A 156 -12.19 1.37 -12.11
CA PRO A 156 -13.32 1.94 -12.82
C PRO A 156 -14.41 0.89 -13.12
N SER A 157 -15.67 1.27 -12.95
CA SER A 157 -16.81 0.36 -13.13
C SER A 157 -16.87 -0.24 -14.53
N TYR A 158 -16.49 0.53 -15.57
CA TYR A 158 -16.45 0.07 -16.96
C TYR A 158 -15.39 -1.01 -17.24
N TRP A 159 -14.45 -1.27 -16.32
CA TRP A 159 -13.57 -2.44 -16.40
C TRP A 159 -14.28 -3.75 -16.00
N ALA A 160 -15.55 -3.70 -15.57
CA ALA A 160 -16.34 -4.84 -15.08
C ALA A 160 -17.02 -5.65 -16.19
N THR A 161 -16.27 -6.08 -17.20
CA THR A 161 -16.83 -6.76 -18.36
C THR A 161 -17.16 -8.24 -18.14
N ARG A 162 -16.57 -8.89 -17.12
CA ARG A 162 -16.70 -10.34 -16.89
C ARG A 162 -17.45 -10.65 -15.59
N HIS A 163 -18.76 -10.87 -15.66
CA HIS A 163 -19.63 -11.11 -14.49
C HIS A 163 -19.20 -12.29 -13.60
N ALA A 164 -18.55 -13.32 -14.16
CA ALA A 164 -18.03 -14.44 -13.40
C ALA A 164 -16.82 -14.08 -12.49
N VAL A 165 -16.26 -12.87 -12.61
CA VAL A 165 -15.15 -12.39 -11.78
C VAL A 165 -15.68 -11.38 -10.78
N LYS A 166 -15.65 -11.75 -9.50
CA LYS A 166 -15.98 -10.82 -8.41
C LYS A 166 -14.81 -9.87 -8.21
N LYS A 167 -15.11 -8.57 -8.11
CA LYS A 167 -14.11 -7.52 -7.94
C LYS A 167 -14.21 -6.89 -6.56
N ARG A 168 -13.08 -6.55 -5.96
CA ARG A 168 -13.00 -5.86 -4.67
C ARG A 168 -11.76 -4.97 -4.65
N MET A 169 -11.91 -3.72 -4.23
CA MET A 169 -10.78 -2.90 -3.81
C MET A 169 -10.47 -3.22 -2.35
N VAL A 170 -9.19 -3.36 -2.01
CA VAL A 170 -8.75 -3.38 -0.61
C VAL A 170 -8.52 -1.96 -0.18
N LEU A 171 -9.24 -1.53 0.84
CA LEU A 171 -9.06 -0.22 1.46
C LEU A 171 -8.81 -0.43 2.95
N GLY A 172 -7.57 -0.17 3.39
CA GLY A 172 -7.16 -0.41 4.79
C GLY A 172 -8.02 0.34 5.81
N TYR A 173 -8.55 1.50 5.41
CA TYR A 173 -9.41 2.35 6.24
C TYR A 173 -10.69 1.66 6.73
N GLU A 174 -11.26 0.72 5.97
CA GLU A 174 -12.46 -0.04 6.37
C GLU A 174 -12.24 -0.78 7.70
N ALA A 175 -10.99 -1.17 7.97
CA ALA A 175 -10.60 -1.91 9.15
C ALA A 175 -10.21 -1.03 10.35
N LEU A 176 -10.25 0.30 10.25
CA LEU A 176 -9.88 1.20 11.35
C LEU A 176 -10.98 1.39 12.39
N GLY A 177 -12.18 0.85 12.16
CA GLY A 177 -13.30 0.95 13.10
C GLY A 177 -13.95 2.33 13.17
N ALA A 178 -13.59 3.24 12.27
CA ALA A 178 -14.17 4.57 12.14
C ALA A 178 -14.48 4.86 10.66
N ARG A 179 -15.48 5.72 10.41
CA ARG A 179 -15.75 6.23 9.07
C ARG A 179 -14.58 7.10 8.62
N VAL A 180 -14.12 6.88 7.40
CA VAL A 180 -13.14 7.74 6.72
C VAL A 180 -13.85 8.38 5.54
N ASP A 181 -14.00 9.69 5.60
CA ASP A 181 -14.78 10.47 4.63
C ASP A 181 -13.88 11.30 3.73
N PHE A 182 -13.90 10.99 2.43
CA PHE A 182 -13.23 11.75 1.37
C PHE A 182 -14.26 12.34 0.39
N GLY A 183 -15.50 12.56 0.81
CA GLY A 183 -16.59 13.07 -0.02
C GLY A 183 -17.07 12.04 -1.05
N ASP A 184 -17.40 12.52 -2.26
CA ASP A 184 -17.78 11.67 -3.41
C ASP A 184 -16.54 11.02 -4.04
N SER A 185 -15.94 10.11 -3.27
CA SER A 185 -14.70 9.43 -3.61
C SER A 185 -14.90 7.92 -3.43
N PRO A 186 -14.34 7.08 -4.33
CA PRO A 186 -14.38 5.62 -4.16
C PRO A 186 -13.58 5.14 -2.94
N TYR A 187 -12.84 6.03 -2.27
CA TYR A 187 -12.06 5.75 -1.07
C TYR A 187 -12.79 6.15 0.23
N THR A 188 -13.97 6.75 0.15
CA THR A 188 -14.84 6.97 1.32
C THR A 188 -15.39 5.63 1.80
N CYS A 189 -15.25 5.35 3.10
CA CYS A 189 -15.76 4.10 3.68
C CYS A 189 -16.31 4.30 5.09
N ASP A 190 -17.34 3.52 5.43
CA ASP A 190 -17.87 3.42 6.78
C ASP A 190 -17.02 2.50 7.65
N ALA A 191 -17.20 2.61 8.97
CA ALA A 191 -16.61 1.66 9.90
C ALA A 191 -17.16 0.25 9.65
N ASP A 192 -16.28 -0.74 9.54
CA ASP A 192 -16.66 -2.16 9.50
C ASP A 192 -16.15 -2.87 10.77
N PRO A 193 -17.03 -3.15 11.75
CA PRO A 193 -16.64 -3.84 12.98
C PRO A 193 -16.05 -5.24 12.75
N VAL A 194 -16.44 -5.92 11.67
CA VAL A 194 -15.91 -7.24 11.34
C VAL A 194 -14.47 -7.12 10.87
N LEU A 195 -14.20 -6.20 9.94
CA LEU A 195 -12.84 -5.93 9.47
C LEU A 195 -11.94 -5.37 10.57
N TYR A 196 -12.47 -4.52 11.46
CA TYR A 196 -11.75 -4.04 12.64
C TYR A 196 -11.30 -5.18 13.56
N ASN A 197 -12.19 -6.11 13.88
CA ASN A 197 -11.84 -7.28 14.68
C ASN A 197 -10.84 -8.21 13.98
N ILE A 198 -10.92 -8.32 12.64
CA ILE A 198 -9.92 -9.05 11.84
C ILE A 198 -8.56 -8.35 11.93
N LEU A 199 -8.50 -7.02 11.82
CA LEU A 199 -7.26 -6.26 11.92
C LEU A 199 -6.59 -6.42 13.28
N ILE A 200 -7.36 -6.39 14.38
CA ILE A 200 -6.83 -6.62 15.73
C ILE A 200 -6.13 -7.99 15.82
N ARG A 201 -6.82 -9.05 15.39
CA ARG A 201 -6.27 -10.41 15.43
C ARG A 201 -5.05 -10.54 14.51
N TRP A 202 -5.17 -10.04 13.28
CA TRP A 202 -4.10 -10.08 12.30
C TRP A 202 -2.84 -9.34 12.79
N THR A 203 -3.00 -8.20 13.46
CA THR A 203 -1.87 -7.44 14.02
C THR A 203 -1.12 -8.26 15.07
N GLN A 204 -1.83 -9.00 15.92
CA GLN A 204 -1.23 -9.89 16.91
C GLN A 204 -0.48 -11.06 16.24
N GLU A 205 -1.09 -11.68 15.22
CA GLU A 205 -0.47 -12.76 14.45
C GLU A 205 0.81 -12.31 13.72
N VAL A 206 0.76 -11.13 13.09
CA VAL A 206 1.91 -10.54 12.39
C VAL A 206 3.02 -10.17 13.36
N GLN A 207 2.69 -9.62 14.53
CA GLN A 207 3.70 -9.32 15.55
C GLN A 207 4.43 -10.59 15.99
N GLN A 208 3.70 -11.67 16.29
CA GLN A 208 4.31 -12.95 16.64
C GLN A 208 5.19 -13.50 15.51
N ALA A 209 4.73 -13.40 14.26
CA ALA A 209 5.52 -13.85 13.11
C ALA A 209 6.79 -13.00 12.91
N LEU A 210 6.73 -11.69 13.15
CA LEU A 210 7.90 -10.80 13.16
C LEU A 210 8.88 -11.19 14.26
N ASP A 211 8.41 -11.38 15.49
CA ASP A 211 9.23 -11.74 16.65
C ASP A 211 9.95 -13.08 16.44
N LEU A 212 9.30 -14.02 15.74
CA LEU A 212 9.87 -15.33 15.38
C LEU A 212 10.76 -15.29 14.13
N GLY A 213 10.91 -14.13 13.48
CA GLY A 213 11.69 -14.00 12.24
C GLY A 213 11.06 -14.70 11.03
N LEU A 214 9.76 -14.99 11.09
CA LEU A 214 8.92 -15.55 10.02
C LEU A 214 8.31 -14.47 9.12
N ILE A 215 8.75 -13.21 9.26
CA ILE A 215 8.49 -12.16 8.31
C ILE A 215 9.78 -11.37 8.16
N ARG A 216 10.35 -11.42 6.95
CA ARG A 216 11.46 -10.54 6.57
C ARG A 216 10.94 -9.17 6.12
N PRO A 217 11.66 -8.07 6.39
CA PRO A 217 11.33 -6.80 5.77
C PRO A 217 11.69 -6.80 4.27
N HIS A 218 11.06 -5.90 3.53
CA HIS A 218 11.48 -5.53 2.19
C HIS A 218 12.91 -4.92 2.24
N PRO A 219 13.75 -4.97 1.18
CA PRO A 219 15.05 -4.33 1.21
C PRO A 219 14.88 -2.84 1.50
N VAL A 220 15.62 -2.33 2.48
CA VAL A 220 15.50 -0.95 2.96
C VAL A 220 16.57 -0.09 2.32
N ARG A 221 16.17 1.08 1.84
CA ARG A 221 17.07 2.17 1.48
C ARG A 221 16.78 3.37 2.36
N GLU A 222 17.75 3.69 3.21
CA GLU A 222 17.66 4.87 4.05
C GLU A 222 17.89 6.14 3.22
N ILE A 223 16.98 7.10 3.33
CA ILE A 223 17.06 8.41 2.69
C ILE A 223 17.43 9.45 3.77
N PRO A 224 18.60 10.11 3.65
CA PRO A 224 19.01 11.11 4.62
C PRO A 224 18.21 12.40 4.48
N GLY A 225 18.30 13.27 5.49
CA GLY A 225 17.72 14.62 5.47
C GLY A 225 16.46 14.81 6.32
N LYS A 226 16.10 13.83 7.18
CA LYS A 226 14.94 13.91 8.08
C LYS A 226 13.68 14.33 7.30
N TRP A 227 13.01 15.40 7.68
CA TRP A 227 11.79 15.88 7.02
C TRP A 227 11.95 16.13 5.50
N ASP A 228 13.07 16.74 5.07
CA ASP A 228 13.35 16.95 3.63
C ASP A 228 13.60 15.63 2.90
N GLY A 229 14.12 14.63 3.62
CA GLY A 229 14.28 13.27 3.13
C GLY A 229 12.95 12.62 2.74
N ILE A 230 11.86 12.93 3.45
CA ILE A 230 10.50 12.44 3.13
C ILE A 230 10.02 13.06 1.81
N ILE A 231 10.14 14.38 1.66
CA ILE A 231 9.74 15.08 0.43
C ILE A 231 10.51 14.53 -0.77
N LYS A 232 11.84 14.39 -0.63
CA LYS A 232 12.70 13.79 -1.65
C LYS A 232 12.29 12.36 -1.99
N ALA A 233 11.98 11.55 -0.98
CA ALA A 233 11.54 10.17 -1.18
C ALA A 233 10.22 10.09 -1.95
N LEU A 234 9.25 10.95 -1.64
CA LEU A 234 7.97 11.03 -2.37
C LEU A 234 8.17 11.39 -3.85
N ASP A 235 9.02 12.37 -4.14
CA ASP A 235 9.37 12.75 -5.52
C ASP A 235 10.08 11.61 -6.28
N MET A 236 11.01 10.89 -5.63
CA MET A 236 11.63 9.70 -6.22
C MET A 236 10.60 8.61 -6.55
N LEU A 237 9.59 8.40 -5.69
CA LEU A 237 8.50 7.44 -5.91
C LEU A 237 7.60 7.90 -7.07
N GLN A 238 7.25 9.19 -7.14
CA GLN A 238 6.45 9.77 -8.21
C GLN A 238 7.14 9.61 -9.58
N ARG A 239 8.46 9.82 -9.63
CA ARG A 239 9.29 9.63 -10.84
C ARG A 239 9.52 8.16 -11.20
N GLY A 240 9.08 7.22 -10.36
CA GLY A 240 9.21 5.78 -10.61
C GLY A 240 10.63 5.24 -10.49
N GLU A 241 11.51 5.93 -9.76
CA GLU A 241 12.95 5.62 -9.67
C GLU A 241 13.29 4.53 -8.64
N VAL A 242 12.29 4.08 -7.88
CA VAL A 242 12.45 3.16 -6.75
C VAL A 242 12.02 1.76 -7.16
N HIS A 243 12.93 0.80 -7.11
CA HIS A 243 12.67 -0.58 -7.54
C HIS A 243 13.13 -1.60 -6.51
N GLY A 244 12.23 -2.48 -6.07
CA GLY A 244 12.60 -3.60 -5.20
C GLY A 244 13.17 -3.19 -3.84
N GLU A 245 12.97 -1.93 -3.45
CA GLU A 245 13.36 -1.38 -2.15
C GLU A 245 12.23 -0.54 -1.54
N LYS A 246 12.26 -0.37 -0.22
CA LYS A 246 11.39 0.51 0.56
C LYS A 246 12.23 1.69 1.03
N LEU A 247 11.78 2.91 0.74
CA LEU A 247 12.46 4.12 1.21
C LEU A 247 12.11 4.35 2.68
N VAL A 248 13.12 4.52 3.52
CA VAL A 248 12.96 4.79 4.96
C VAL A 248 13.72 6.04 5.31
N VAL A 249 13.09 6.93 6.07
CA VAL A 249 13.68 8.19 6.51
C VAL A 249 13.71 8.19 8.03
N ARG A 250 14.90 8.29 8.62
CA ARG A 250 15.05 8.44 10.07
C ARG A 250 14.83 9.90 10.47
N ILE A 251 13.94 10.13 11.43
CA ILE A 251 13.53 11.46 11.88
C ILE A 251 14.22 11.85 13.19
N ALA A 252 14.35 10.88 14.11
CA ALA A 252 14.98 11.08 15.40
C ALA A 252 15.89 9.90 15.77
N GLU A 253 16.85 10.16 16.67
CA GLU A 253 17.60 9.10 17.34
C GLU A 253 16.70 8.36 18.35
N ALA A 254 17.00 7.09 18.60
CA ALA A 254 16.21 6.22 19.46
C ALA A 254 16.31 6.64 20.94
#